data_AF-A0A0R2MKS8-F1
#
_entry.id   AF-A0A0R2MKS8-F1
#
_cell.length_a   1.000
_cell.length_b   1.000
_cell.length_c   1.000
_cell.angle_alpha   90.00
_cell.angle_beta   90.00
_cell.angle_gamma   90.00
#
_symmetry.space_group_name_H-M   'P 1'
#
loop_
_entity.id
_entity.type
_entity.pdbx_description
1 polymer ?
#
loop_
_entity_poly.entity_id
_entity_poly.type
_entity_poly.pdbx_seq_one_letter_code
_entity_poly.pdbx_strand_id
1 'polypeptide(L)'
;MMTTQPLSFYEKDIPRVSELLTTDAQLASFFDQLTPGYQREWARFIFGAKAEATKQRHVDVMKTVFRSGYKSKRAYDSRKK
;
A
#
# COMPACT_ATOMS: atom_id res chain seq x y z
N MET A 1 -10.64 -17.72 -16.68
CA MET A 1 -9.36 -17.55 -15.96
C MET A 1 -9.42 -16.18 -15.29
N MET A 2 -9.47 -16.07 -13.96
CA MET A 2 -9.44 -14.76 -13.29
C MET A 2 -8.01 -14.23 -13.32
N THR A 3 -7.64 -13.53 -14.38
CA THR A 3 -6.34 -12.89 -14.51
C THR A 3 -6.25 -11.74 -13.51
N THR A 4 -5.42 -11.92 -12.47
CA THR A 4 -4.99 -10.81 -11.62
C THR A 4 -4.13 -9.88 -12.48
N GLN A 5 -4.47 -8.59 -12.51
CA GLN A 5 -3.71 -7.58 -13.23
C GLN A 5 -2.24 -7.54 -12.74
N PRO A 6 -1.26 -7.29 -13.63
CA PRO A 6 0.15 -7.18 -13.26
C PRO A 6 0.41 -5.95 -12.38
N LEU A 7 1.54 -5.92 -11.66
CA LEU A 7 1.89 -4.79 -10.78
C LEU A 7 2.01 -3.45 -11.53
N SER A 8 2.46 -3.47 -12.79
CA SER A 8 2.54 -2.29 -13.64
C SER A 8 1.17 -1.64 -13.88
N PHE A 9 0.08 -2.42 -13.87
CA PHE A 9 -1.28 -1.88 -14.04
C PHE A 9 -1.67 -0.90 -12.93
N TYR A 10 -1.11 -1.07 -11.72
CA TYR A 10 -1.44 -0.28 -10.54
C TYR A 10 -0.50 0.92 -10.34
N GLU A 11 0.45 1.16 -11.26
CA GLU A 11 1.33 2.32 -11.18
C GLU A 11 0.55 3.65 -11.22
N LYS A 12 -0.52 3.69 -12.02
CA LYS A 12 -1.46 4.81 -12.10
C LYS A 12 -2.13 5.16 -10.77
N ASP A 13 -2.19 4.20 -9.84
CA ASP A 13 -2.87 4.36 -8.56
C ASP A 13 -1.92 4.84 -7.45
N ILE A 14 -0.59 4.90 -7.71
CA ILE A 14 0.42 5.39 -6.74
C ILE A 14 0.09 6.79 -6.22
N PRO A 15 -0.26 7.80 -7.06
CA PRO A 15 -0.61 9.13 -6.55
C PRO A 15 -1.80 9.07 -5.59
N ARG A 16 -2.80 8.23 -5.90
CA ARG A 16 -3.98 8.05 -5.06
C ARG A 16 -3.66 7.38 -3.72
N VAL A 17 -2.64 6.51 -3.66
CA VAL A 17 -2.15 5.98 -2.38
C VAL A 17 -1.53 7.09 -1.54
N SER A 18 -0.73 7.98 -2.14
CA SER A 18 -0.13 9.12 -1.44
C SER A 18 -1.21 10.08 -0.91
N GLU A 19 -2.26 10.36 -1.70
CA GLU A 19 -3.42 11.17 -1.28
C GLU A 19 -4.11 10.61 -0.01
N LEU A 20 -4.26 9.28 0.09
CA LEU A 20 -4.88 8.62 1.26
C LEU A 20 -4.05 8.75 2.55
N LEU A 21 -2.80 9.18 2.43
CA LEU A 21 -1.86 9.39 3.52
C LEU A 21 -1.67 10.87 3.87
N THR A 22 -2.25 11.81 3.11
CA THR A 22 -2.05 13.27 3.31
C THR A 22 -2.41 13.79 4.71
N THR A 23 -3.31 13.10 5.42
CA THR A 23 -3.64 13.42 6.82
C THR A 23 -2.47 13.17 7.80
N ASP A 24 -1.44 12.45 7.35
CA ASP A 24 -0.27 12.06 8.13
C ASP A 24 0.99 12.22 7.25
N ALA A 25 1.58 13.42 7.29
CA ALA A 25 2.70 13.80 6.42
C ALA A 25 3.93 12.88 6.56
N GLN A 26 4.12 12.25 7.72
CA GLN A 26 5.20 11.28 7.93
C GLN A 26 4.94 10.00 7.13
N LEU A 27 3.71 9.50 7.13
CA LEU A 27 3.35 8.31 6.36
C LEU A 27 3.37 8.58 4.85
N ALA A 28 2.90 9.74 4.41
CA ALA A 28 2.99 10.15 3.01
C ALA A 28 4.46 10.21 2.55
N SER A 29 5.32 10.90 3.32
CA SER A 29 6.76 10.98 3.03
C SER A 29 7.43 9.60 3.02
N PHE A 30 7.07 8.72 3.96
CA PHE A 30 7.60 7.35 4.01
C PHE A 30 7.22 6.57 2.75
N PHE A 31 5.97 6.70 2.29
CA PHE A 31 5.51 6.06 1.05
C PHE A 31 6.21 6.60 -0.18
N ASP A 32 6.39 7.91 -0.29
CA ASP A 32 7.04 8.56 -1.43
C ASP A 32 8.53 8.18 -1.53
N GLN A 33 9.18 7.84 -0.42
CA GLN A 33 10.56 7.34 -0.36
C GLN A 33 10.71 5.84 -0.69
N LEU A 34 9.61 5.10 -0.81
CA LEU A 34 9.66 3.69 -1.22
C LEU A 34 10.10 3.58 -2.68
N THR A 35 10.77 2.48 -3.02
CA THR A 35 11.05 2.18 -4.43
C THR A 35 9.73 1.95 -5.18
N PRO A 36 9.67 2.23 -6.50
CA PRO A 36 8.45 2.05 -7.29
C PRO A 36 7.87 0.64 -7.23
N GLY A 37 8.69 -0.38 -6.95
CA GLY A 37 8.22 -1.74 -6.69
C GLY A 37 7.27 -1.81 -5.50
N TYR A 38 7.68 -1.32 -4.33
CA TYR A 38 6.86 -1.34 -3.13
C TYR A 38 5.63 -0.44 -3.24
N GLN A 39 5.74 0.71 -3.90
CA GLN A 39 4.60 1.60 -4.14
C GLN A 39 3.50 0.89 -4.95
N ARG A 40 3.88 0.19 -6.03
CA ARG A 40 2.95 -0.63 -6.83
C ARG A 40 2.35 -1.79 -6.05
N GLU A 41 3.11 -2.42 -5.16
CA GLU A 41 2.57 -3.48 -4.29
C GLU A 41 1.47 -2.97 -3.37
N TRP A 42 1.65 -1.78 -2.76
CA TRP A 42 0.61 -1.16 -1.93
C TRP A 42 -0.59 -0.70 -2.76
N ALA A 43 -0.35 -0.09 -3.92
CA ALA A 43 -1.41 0.29 -4.84
C ALA A 43 -2.25 -0.92 -5.27
N ARG A 44 -1.61 -2.04 -5.63
CA ARG A 44 -2.30 -3.30 -5.91
C ARG A 44 -3.07 -3.83 -4.70
N PHE A 45 -2.47 -3.82 -3.52
CA PHE A 45 -3.11 -4.33 -2.31
C PHE A 45 -4.41 -3.56 -2.04
N ILE A 46 -4.37 -2.22 -2.13
CA ILE A 46 -5.54 -1.37 -1.89
C ILE A 46 -6.53 -1.46 -3.06
N PHE A 47 -6.14 -1.08 -4.28
CA PHE A 47 -7.04 -0.91 -5.41
C PHE A 47 -7.38 -2.19 -6.16
N GLY A 48 -6.67 -3.29 -5.89
CA GLY A 48 -7.04 -4.63 -6.39
C GLY A 48 -8.30 -5.18 -5.70
N ALA A 49 -8.67 -4.66 -4.53
CA ALA A 49 -9.93 -5.01 -3.88
C ALA A 49 -11.12 -4.28 -4.53
N LYS A 50 -12.22 -4.98 -4.82
CA LYS A 50 -13.42 -4.38 -5.43
C LYS A 50 -14.22 -3.55 -4.43
N ALA A 51 -14.46 -4.09 -3.24
CA ALA A 51 -15.29 -3.46 -2.21
C ALA A 51 -14.54 -2.33 -1.49
N GLU A 52 -15.19 -1.17 -1.36
CA GLU A 52 -14.60 0.01 -0.72
C GLU A 52 -14.23 -0.24 0.75
N ALA A 53 -15.07 -0.95 1.49
CA ALA A 53 -14.77 -1.33 2.88
C ALA A 53 -13.46 -2.13 3.01
N THR A 54 -13.16 -3.00 2.03
CA THR A 54 -11.90 -3.76 2.00
C THR A 54 -10.72 -2.85 1.66
N LYS A 55 -10.88 -1.91 0.72
CA LYS A 55 -9.85 -0.90 0.41
C LYS A 55 -9.49 -0.11 1.67
N GLN A 56 -10.50 0.34 2.43
CA GLN A 56 -10.29 1.10 3.66
C GLN A 56 -9.53 0.30 4.72
N ARG A 57 -9.87 -0.98 4.91
CA ARG A 57 -9.11 -1.89 5.79
C ARG A 57 -7.66 -2.07 5.34
N HIS A 58 -7.42 -2.18 4.04
CA HIS A 58 -6.07 -2.29 3.50
C HIS A 58 -5.25 -1.02 3.72
N VAL A 59 -5.87 0.16 3.62
CA VAL A 59 -5.22 1.44 3.97
C VAL A 59 -4.84 1.46 5.45
N ASP A 60 -5.73 1.02 6.35
CA ASP A 60 -5.43 0.95 7.78
C ASP A 60 -4.27 -0.01 8.10
N VAL A 61 -4.25 -1.18 7.45
CA VAL A 61 -3.11 -2.11 7.52
C VAL A 61 -1.82 -1.45 7.04
N MET A 62 -1.85 -0.75 5.91
CA MET A 62 -0.67 -0.03 5.40
C MET A 62 -0.15 1.00 6.41
N LYS A 63 -1.05 1.81 6.99
CA LYS A 63 -0.68 2.80 8.01
C LYS A 63 -0.04 2.14 9.23
N THR A 64 -0.60 1.02 9.70
CA THR A 64 -0.04 0.24 10.82
C THR A 64 1.35 -0.31 10.50
N VAL A 65 1.54 -0.82 9.29
CA VAL A 65 2.80 -1.38 8.80
C VAL A 65 3.89 -0.29 8.73
N PHE A 66 3.56 0.88 8.18
CA PHE A 66 4.48 2.02 8.08
C PHE A 66 4.84 2.61 9.45
N ARG A 67 3.87 2.74 10.37
CA ARG A 67 4.14 3.15 11.76
C ARG A 67 5.08 2.21 12.49
N SER A 68 5.13 0.96 12.06
CA SER A 68 6.06 -0.04 12.61
C SER A 68 7.41 -0.06 11.87
N GLY A 69 7.63 0.83 10.89
CA GLY A 69 8.88 0.98 10.15
C GLY A 69 9.09 0.00 8.98
N TYR A 70 8.07 -0.75 8.58
CA TYR A 70 8.19 -1.77 7.53
C TYR A 70 7.73 -1.24 6.17
N LYS A 71 8.49 -1.58 5.12
CA LYS A 71 8.25 -1.12 3.74
C LYS A 71 7.16 -1.92 3.00
N SER A 72 6.89 -3.14 3.45
CA SER A 72 5.92 -4.04 2.85
C SER A 72 5.17 -4.83 3.90
N LYS A 73 3.94 -5.24 3.56
CA LYS A 73 3.13 -6.12 4.41
C LYS A 73 3.86 -7.43 4.72
N ARG A 74 4.57 -8.00 3.72
CA ARG A 74 5.35 -9.23 3.91
C ARG A 74 6.44 -9.06 4.97
N ALA A 75 7.22 -7.98 4.91
CA ALA A 75 8.27 -7.72 5.89
C ALA A 75 7.68 -7.58 7.31
N TYR A 76 6.51 -6.95 7.42
CA TYR A 76 5.78 -6.84 8.68
C TYR A 76 5.25 -8.19 9.19
N ASP A 77 4.66 -9.01 8.31
CA ASP A 77 4.11 -10.32 8.68
C ASP A 77 5.21 -11.31 9.07
N SER A 78 6.41 -11.18 8.49
CA SER A 78 7.57 -12.03 8.79
C SER A 78 8.36 -11.61 10.03
N ARG A 79 7.95 -10.56 10.75
CA ARG A 79 8.60 -10.18 12.00
C ARG A 79 8.46 -11.31 13.02
N LYS A 80 9.54 -11.62 13.74
CA LYS A 80 9.45 -12.50 14.91
C LYS A 80 8.55 -11.82 15.94
N LYS A 81 7.51 -12.53 16.38
CA LYS A 81 6.68 -12.10 17.51
C LYS A 81 7.46 -12.17 18.80
#